data_AF-G2TKB5-F1
#
_entry.id   AF-G2TKB5-F1
#
_cell.length_a   1.000
_cell.length_b   1.000
_cell.length_c   1.000
_cell.angle_alpha   90.00
_cell.angle_beta   90.00
_cell.angle_gamma   90.00
#
_symmetry.space_group_name_H-M   'P 1'
#
loop_
_entity.id
_entity.type
_entity.pdbx_description
1 polymer ?
#
loop_
_entity_poly.entity_id
_entity_poly.type
_entity_poly.pdbx_seq_one_letter_code
_entity_poly.pdbx_strand_id
1 'polypeptide(L)' 'MVNKYAIFIVALIFFILAVTVKPVFELIGWNLPDRTLNMVAVIFGLLALCISLITAVIAVIDFKK' A
#
# COMPACT_ATOMS: atom_id res chain seq x y z
N MET A 1 -8.77 4.82 21.20
CA MET A 1 -9.57 4.92 19.96
C MET A 1 -8.59 4.84 18.80
N VAL A 2 -8.54 3.72 18.07
CA VAL A 2 -7.67 3.64 16.88
C VAL A 2 -8.30 4.52 15.81
N ASN A 3 -7.56 5.54 15.34
CA ASN A 3 -8.09 6.49 14.38
C ASN A 3 -8.22 5.81 13.01
N LYS A 4 -9.45 5.42 12.64
CA LYS A 4 -9.77 4.68 11.41
C LYS A 4 -9.24 5.39 10.15
N TYR A 5 -9.18 6.73 10.20
CA TYR A 5 -8.62 7.57 9.15
C TYR A 5 -7.11 7.37 8.97
N ALA A 6 -6.37 7.14 10.05
CA ALA A 6 -4.92 6.91 9.96
C ALA A 6 -4.60 5.59 9.23
N ILE A 7 -5.37 4.53 9.45
CA ILE A 7 -5.16 3.24 8.79
C ILE A 7 -5.43 3.35 7.27
N PHE A 8 -6.51 4.06 6.90
CA PHE A 8 -6.82 4.32 5.49
C PHE A 8 -5.74 5.15 4.79
N ILE A 9 -5.25 6.20 5.44
CA ILE A 9 -4.15 7.03 4.91
C ILE A 9 -2.89 6.19 4.71
N VAL A 10 -2.55 5.31 5.66
CA VAL A 10 -1.41 4.39 5.49
C VAL A 10 -1.61 3.47 4.29
N ALA A 11 -2.77 2.83 4.15
CA ALA A 11 -3.06 1.98 2.98
C ALA A 11 -2.91 2.76 1.66
N LEU A 12 -3.38 4.00 1.61
CA LEU A 12 -3.25 4.88 0.45
C LEU A 12 -1.79 5.20 0.12
N ILE A 13 -0.95 5.48 1.13
CA ILE A 13 0.49 5.73 0.93
C ILE A 13 1.17 4.51 0.34
N PHE A 14 0.91 3.30 0.86
CA PHE A 14 1.46 2.06 0.34
C PHE A 14 1.02 1.80 -1.11
N PHE A 15 -0.23 2.12 -1.45
CA PHE A 15 -0.73 2.02 -2.81
C PHE A 15 -0.03 2.99 -3.77
N ILE A 16 0.12 4.26 -3.37
CA ILE A 16 0.85 5.26 -4.15
C ILE A 16 2.30 4.83 -4.37
N LEU A 17 2.96 4.30 -3.33
CA LEU A 17 4.32 3.76 -3.45
C LEU A 17 4.38 2.58 -4.43
N ALA A 18 3.41 1.67 -4.40
CA ALA A 18 3.36 0.54 -5.34
C ALA A 18 3.31 1.00 -6.81
N VAL A 19 2.54 2.05 -7.10
CA VAL A 19 2.38 2.58 -8.46
C VAL A 19 3.56 3.45 -8.88
N THR A 20 4.15 4.20 -7.94
CA THR A 20 5.22 5.17 -8.22
C THR A 20 6.62 4.57 -8.13
N VAL A 21 6.81 3.38 -7.55
CA VAL A 21 8.13 2.72 -7.44
C VAL A 21 8.83 2.65 -8.79
N LYS A 22 8.19 2.09 -9.83
CA LYS A 22 8.82 1.95 -11.15
C LYS A 22 9.24 3.30 -11.77
N PRO A 23 8.34 4.29 -11.92
CA PRO A 23 8.73 5.57 -12.51
C PRO A 23 9.73 6.35 -11.62
N VAL A 24 9.70 6.20 -10.30
CA VAL A 24 10.67 6.86 -9.40
C VAL A 24 12.08 6.29 -9.61
N PHE A 25 12.23 4.97 -9.68
CA PHE A 25 13.54 4.36 -9.95
C PHE A 25 14.07 4.71 -11.35
N GLU A 26 13.20 4.76 -12.36
CA GLU A 26 13.54 5.25 -13.70
C GLU A 26 13.98 6.72 -13.68
N LEU A 27 13.28 7.58 -12.93
CA LEU A 27 13.60 9.00 -12.81
C LEU A 27 14.93 9.27 -12.09
N ILE A 28 15.31 8.41 -11.16
CA ILE A 28 16.59 8.47 -10.42
C ILE A 28 17.76 7.93 -11.28
N GLY A 29 17.49 7.36 -12.46
CA GLY A 29 18.51 6.75 -13.32
C GLY A 29 19.04 5.43 -12.74
N TRP A 30 18.31 4.83 -11.80
CA TRP A 30 18.70 3.57 -11.18
C TRP A 30 18.13 2.42 -12.02
N ASN A 31 19.00 1.78 -12.81
CA ASN A 31 18.63 0.67 -13.66
C ASN A 31 18.51 -0.64 -12.85
N LEU A 32 17.46 -0.75 -12.04
CA LEU A 32 17.07 -2.01 -11.42
C LEU A 32 16.39 -2.92 -12.45
N PRO A 33 16.59 -4.25 -12.38
CA PRO A 33 15.89 -5.17 -13.28
C PRO A 33 14.37 -4.99 -13.16
N ASP A 34 13.65 -4.93 -14.28
CA ASP A 34 12.18 -4.82 -14.31
C ASP A 34 11.49 -5.86 -13.43
N ARG A 35 12.06 -7.08 -13.37
CA ARG A 35 11.57 -8.15 -12.50
C ARG A 35 11.62 -7.77 -11.02
N THR A 36 12.68 -7.11 -10.59
CA THR A 36 12.85 -6.62 -9.21
C THR A 36 11.87 -5.49 -8.92
N LEU A 37 11.74 -4.52 -9.82
CA LEU A 37 10.79 -3.40 -9.66
C LEU A 37 9.34 -3.90 -9.59
N ASN A 38 8.98 -4.86 -10.43
CA ASN A 38 7.66 -5.49 -10.40
C ASN A 38 7.43 -6.29 -9.11
N MET A 39 8.43 -7.04 -8.62
CA MET A 39 8.32 -7.74 -7.33
C MET A 39 8.12 -6.76 -6.17
N VAL A 40 8.86 -5.64 -6.15
CA VAL A 40 8.71 -4.60 -5.14
C VAL A 40 7.33 -3.95 -5.20
N ALA A 41 6.85 -3.56 -6.38
CA ALA A 41 5.51 -3.03 -6.57
C ALA A 41 4.41 -4.01 -6.10
N VAL A 42 4.58 -5.30 -6.38
CA VAL A 42 3.67 -6.36 -5.91
C VAL A 42 3.67 -6.46 -4.38
N ILE A 43 4.83 -6.38 -3.72
CA ILE A 43 4.92 -6.40 -2.25
C ILE A 43 4.19 -5.20 -1.63
N PHE A 44 4.44 -3.99 -2.14
CA PHE A 44 3.74 -2.79 -1.67
C PHE A 44 2.23 -2.86 -1.93
N GLY A 45 1.80 -3.41 -3.07
CA GLY A 45 0.40 -3.64 -3.40
C GLY A 45 -0.28 -4.66 -2.47
N LEU A 46 0.39 -5.77 -2.17
CA LEU A 46 -0.08 -6.78 -1.20
C LEU A 46 -0.22 -6.19 0.20
N LEU A 47 0.75 -5.39 0.65
CA LEU A 47 0.68 -4.70 1.93
C LEU A 47 -0.51 -3.74 1.99
N ALA A 48 -0.74 -2.95 0.93
CA ALA A 48 -1.91 -2.08 0.85
C ALA A 48 -3.22 -2.87 0.96
N LEU A 49 -3.34 -3.99 0.25
CA LEU A 49 -4.48 -4.90 0.30
C LEU A 49 -4.73 -5.46 1.71
N CYS A 50 -3.68 -5.93 2.39
CA CYS A 50 -3.78 -6.43 3.76
C CYS A 50 -4.28 -5.36 4.73
N ILE A 51 -3.77 -4.14 4.63
CA ILE A 51 -4.19 -3.03 5.50
C ILE A 51 -5.64 -2.62 5.20
N SER A 52 -6.05 -2.59 3.93
CA SER A 52 -7.44 -2.35 3.54
C SER A 52 -8.39 -3.41 4.12
N LEU A 53 -8.02 -4.69 4.10
CA LEU A 53 -8.81 -5.77 4.72
C LEU A 53 -8.94 -5.57 6.23
N ILE A 54 -7.85 -5.25 6.94
CA ILE A 54 -7.89 -4.97 8.38
C ILE A 54 -8.83 -3.78 8.66
N THR A 55 -8.76 -2.73 7.84
CA THR A 55 -9.62 -1.54 7.96
C THR A 55 -11.10 -1.91 7.78
N ALA A 56 -11.41 -2.73 6.77
CA ALA A 56 -12.77 -3.21 6.52
C ALA A 56 -13.30 -4.05 7.69
N VAL A 57 -12.49 -4.94 8.24
CA VAL A 57 -12.86 -5.75 9.42
C VAL A 57 -13.13 -4.86 10.64
N ILE A 58 -12.27 -3.88 10.91
CA ILE A 58 -12.47 -2.93 12.01
C ILE A 58 -13.77 -2.13 11.80
N ALA A 59 -14.05 -1.68 10.58
CA ALA A 59 -15.28 -0.96 10.26
C ALA A 59 -16.53 -1.82 10.50
N VAL A 60 -16.52 -3.09 10.06
CA VAL A 60 -17.63 -4.04 10.28
C VAL A 60 -17.86 -4.32 11.77
N ILE A 61 -16.79 -4.46 12.56
CA ILE A 61 -16.91 -4.67 14.01
C ILE A 61 -17.54 -3.44 14.68
N ASP A 62 -17.14 -2.24 14.26
CA ASP A 62 -17.65 -0.98 14.81
C ASP A 62 -19.14 -0.76 14.50
N PHE A 63 -19.62 -1.15 13.30
CA PHE A 63 -21.05 -1.09 12.96
C PHE A 63 -21.95 -2.01 13.81
N LYS A 64 -21.38 -3.04 14.47
CA LYS A 64 -22.12 -3.97 15.34
C LYS A 64 -22.17 -3.53 16.80
N LYS A 65 -21.46 -2.48 17.18
CA LYS A 65 -21.32 -2.01 18.57
C LYS A 65 -22.18 -0.79 18.84
#